data_AF-A0A5D2NUS0-F1
#
_entry.id   AF-A0A5D2NUS0-F1
#
_cell.length_a   1.000
_cell.length_b   1.000
_cell.length_c   1.000
_cell.angle_alpha   90.00
_cell.angle_beta   90.00
_cell.angle_gamma   90.00
#
_symmetry.space_group_name_H-M   'P 1'
#
loop_
_entity.id
_entity.type
_entity.pdbx_description
1 polymer ?
#
loop_
_entity_poly.entity_id
_entity_poly.type
_entity_poly.pdbx_seq_one_letter_code
_entity_poly.pdbx_strand_id
1 'polypeptide(L)'
;MSLPVGTVIRLLSEQGRAACIRNIYNSIENLGNSYMLSATNKDILLKPQAFNYAVYVPPLLPSMKPPTYTNFYRCTSSYPRDSCC
;
A
#
# COMPACT_ATOMS: atom_id res chain seq x y z
N MET A 1 -17.74 10.05 1.07
CA MET A 1 -16.46 10.46 0.44
C MET A 1 -15.33 9.67 1.07
N SER A 2 -14.53 8.95 0.28
CA SER A 2 -13.38 8.17 0.76
C SER A 2 -12.13 8.66 0.06
N LEU A 3 -11.14 9.13 0.83
CA LEU A 3 -9.87 9.59 0.30
C LEU A 3 -8.89 8.41 0.27
N PRO A 4 -8.27 8.10 -0.88
CA PRO A 4 -7.21 7.10 -0.96
C PRO A 4 -5.92 7.61 -0.33
N VAL A 5 -5.82 7.50 1.00
CA VAL A 5 -4.74 8.05 1.82
C VAL A 5 -3.36 7.63 1.28
N GLY A 6 -3.16 6.36 0.93
CA GLY A 6 -1.88 5.87 0.39
C GLY A 6 -1.44 6.58 -0.89
N THR A 7 -2.38 6.83 -1.81
CA THR A 7 -2.10 7.53 -3.07
C THR A 7 -1.77 9.01 -2.83
N VAL A 8 -2.52 9.69 -1.96
CA VAL A 8 -2.27 11.09 -1.59
C VAL A 8 -0.90 11.23 -0.92
N ILE A 9 -0.56 10.31 -0.02
CA ILE A 9 0.73 10.28 0.66
C ILE A 9 1.89 10.10 -0.35
N ARG A 10 1.74 9.24 -1.36
CA ARG A 10 2.75 9.09 -2.43
C ARG A 10 2.97 10.40 -3.17
N LEU A 11 1.90 11.07 -3.60
CA LEU A 11 1.98 12.35 -4.31
C LEU A 11 2.68 13.43 -3.47
N LEU A 12 2.34 13.52 -2.18
CA LEU A 12 2.97 14.46 -1.25
C LEU A 12 4.47 14.16 -1.05
N SER A 13 4.86 12.88 -1.07
CA SER A 13 6.26 12.45 -1.00
C SER A 13 7.03 12.84 -2.26
N GLU A 14 6.46 12.64 -3.45
CA GLU A 14 7.04 13.04 -4.74
C GLU A 14 7.23 14.56 -4.85
N GLN A 15 6.33 15.35 -4.27
CA GLN A 15 6.47 16.81 -4.19
C GLN A 15 7.52 17.29 -3.17
N GLY A 16 8.21 16.39 -2.47
CA GLY A 16 9.19 16.75 -1.43
C GLY A 16 8.57 17.32 -0.14
N ARG A 17 7.25 17.20 0.04
CA ARG A 17 6.51 17.78 1.17
C ARG A 17 6.34 16.83 2.36
N ALA A 18 6.78 15.58 2.23
CA ALA A 18 6.72 14.58 3.29
C ALA A 18 8.07 13.86 3.46
N ALA A 19 9.05 14.55 4.07
CA ALA A 19 10.43 14.08 4.17
C ALA A 19 10.59 12.71 4.87
N CYS A 20 9.90 12.49 5.99
CA CYS A 20 9.90 11.21 6.70
C CYS A 20 9.33 10.07 5.84
N ILE A 21 8.23 10.35 5.14
CA ILE A 21 7.57 9.38 4.27
C ILE A 21 8.48 9.00 3.11
N ARG A 22 9.15 9.99 2.49
CA ARG A 22 10.12 9.75 1.42
C ARG A 22 11.22 8.78 1.85
N ASN A 23 11.70 8.87 3.09
CA ASN A 23 12.68 7.94 3.62
C ASN A 23 12.14 6.50 3.68
N ILE A 24 10.89 6.31 4.07
CA ILE A 24 10.24 4.99 4.07
C ILE A 24 10.17 4.41 2.65
N TYR A 25 9.70 5.19 1.67
CA TYR A 25 9.66 4.75 0.26
C TYR A 25 11.07 4.38 -0.26
N ASN A 26 12.07 5.21 0.04
CA ASN A 26 13.46 4.96 -0.34
C ASN A 26 14.03 3.66 0.30
N SER A 27 13.72 3.41 1.58
CA SER A 27 14.12 2.16 2.24
C SER A 27 13.47 0.93 1.60
N ILE A 28 12.21 1.00 1.16
CA ILE A 28 11.51 -0.11 0.49
C ILE A 28 12.11 -0.37 -0.89
N GLU A 29 12.43 0.69 -1.64
CA GLU A 29 13.07 0.58 -2.96
C GLU A 29 14.41 -0.16 -2.86
N ASN A 30 15.22 0.22 -1.87
CA ASN A 30 16.55 -0.35 -1.62
C ASN A 30 16.54 -1.64 -0.77
N LEU A 31 15.38 -2.13 -0.34
CA LEU A 31 15.30 -3.33 0.48
C LEU A 31 15.84 -4.56 -0.28
N GLY A 32 16.70 -5.37 0.33
CA GLY A 32 17.23 -6.57 -0.33
C GLY A 32 16.15 -7.62 -0.67
N ASN A 33 16.37 -8.39 -1.72
CA ASN A 33 15.43 -9.45 -2.16
C ASN A 33 15.25 -10.57 -1.12
N SER A 34 16.17 -10.70 -0.16
CA SER A 34 16.07 -11.62 0.98
C SER A 34 14.97 -11.24 1.98
N TYR A 35 14.58 -9.97 2.03
CA TYR A 35 13.58 -9.46 2.97
C TYR A 35 12.20 -9.27 2.31
N MET A 36 12.14 -9.19 0.99
CA MET A 36 10.89 -9.17 0.26
C MET A 36 11.05 -9.85 -1.11
N LEU A 37 10.33 -10.96 -1.28
CA LEU A 37 10.37 -11.78 -2.49
C LEU A 37 9.63 -11.06 -3.63
N SER A 38 10.31 -10.86 -4.77
CA SER A 38 9.83 -10.25 -6.02
C SER A 38 9.74 -8.71 -6.08
N ALA A 39 10.13 -8.16 -7.23
CA ALA A 39 9.96 -6.75 -7.58
C ALA A 39 8.48 -6.33 -7.56
N THR A 40 7.59 -7.23 -7.97
CA THR A 40 6.13 -7.01 -7.94
C THR A 40 5.62 -6.69 -6.54
N ASN A 41 6.19 -7.29 -5.48
CA ASN A 41 5.81 -6.99 -4.10
C ASN A 41 6.30 -5.61 -3.64
N LYS A 42 7.43 -5.13 -4.16
CA LYS A 42 7.91 -3.75 -3.91
C LYS A 42 7.02 -2.74 -4.58
N ASP A 43 6.63 -2.98 -5.82
CA ASP A 43 5.77 -2.07 -6.58
C ASP A 43 4.43 -1.83 -5.90
N ILE A 44 3.84 -2.84 -5.24
CA ILE A 44 2.58 -2.67 -4.48
C ILE A 44 2.72 -1.63 -3.36
N LEU A 45 3.87 -1.61 -2.68
CA LEU A 45 4.14 -0.68 -1.58
C LEU A 45 4.62 0.69 -2.07
N LEU A 46 5.38 0.72 -3.16
CA LEU A 46 5.90 1.96 -3.75
C LEU A 46 4.84 2.72 -4.57
N LYS A 47 3.85 2.00 -5.11
CA LYS A 47 2.77 2.53 -5.95
C LYS A 47 1.41 2.08 -5.40
N PRO A 48 1.03 2.53 -4.18
CA PRO A 48 -0.23 2.13 -3.57
C PRO A 48 -1.40 2.57 -4.45
N GLN A 49 -2.09 1.57 -4.99
CA GLN A 49 -3.33 1.74 -5.72
C GLN A 49 -4.48 1.57 -4.73
N ALA A 50 -5.33 2.60 -4.61
CA ALA A 50 -6.54 2.47 -3.84
C ALA A 50 -7.58 1.62 -4.58
N PHE A 51 -8.14 0.66 -3.85
CA PHE A 51 -9.25 -0.15 -4.31
C PHE A 51 -10.56 0.59 -4.01
N ASN A 52 -11.30 0.92 -5.07
CA ASN A 52 -12.67 1.42 -4.92
C ASN A 52 -13.61 0.22 -4.69
N TYR A 53 -13.78 -0.18 -3.43
CA TYR A 53 -14.85 -1.13 -3.05
C TYR A 53 -16.23 -0.45 -3.05
N ALA A 54 -16.27 0.88 -3.06
CA ALA A 54 -17.49 1.64 -3.00
C ALA A 54 -17.94 2.01 -4.42
N VAL A 55 -18.99 1.35 -4.89
CA VAL A 55 -19.61 1.50 -6.22
C VAL A 55 -20.16 2.92 -6.48
N TYR A 56 -20.18 3.82 -5.48
CA TYR A 56 -20.86 5.11 -5.56
C TYR A 56 -20.16 6.27 -4.84
N VAL A 57 -18.83 6.37 -4.91
CA VAL A 57 -18.13 7.57 -4.40
C VAL A 57 -17.57 8.36 -5.57
N PRO A 58 -18.04 9.61 -5.80
CA PRO A 58 -17.43 10.51 -6.78
C PRO A 58 -15.93 10.64 -6.45
N PRO A 59 -15.03 10.27 -7.39
CA PRO A 59 -13.62 10.29 -7.09
C PRO A 59 -13.12 11.73 -7.13
N LEU A 60 -12.54 12.20 -6.03
CA LEU A 60 -11.80 13.48 -5.97
C LEU A 60 -10.43 13.38 -6.68
N LEU A 61 -10.10 12.22 -7.28
CA LEU A 61 -8.77 11.85 -7.77
C LEU A 61 -8.87 11.00 -9.06
N PRO A 62 -7.77 10.80 -9.82
CA PRO A 62 -7.79 10.24 -11.17
C PRO A 62 -8.49 8.88 -11.29
N SER A 63 -9.18 8.67 -12.42
CA SER A 63 -9.86 7.42 -12.76
C SER A 63 -8.90 6.23 -12.68
N MET A 64 -9.19 5.29 -11.80
CA MET A 64 -8.28 4.18 -11.46
C MET A 64 -8.92 2.85 -11.87
N LYS A 65 -8.15 2.02 -12.59
CA LYS A 65 -8.63 0.71 -13.07
C LYS A 65 -8.94 -0.22 -11.89
N PRO A 66 -10.02 -1.02 -11.94
CA PRO A 66 -10.25 -2.04 -10.93
C PRO A 66 -9.11 -3.07 -10.95
N PRO A 67 -8.71 -3.61 -9.78
CA PRO A 67 -7.64 -4.60 -9.72
C PRO A 67 -8.08 -5.89 -10.42
N THR A 68 -7.15 -6.51 -11.14
CA THR A 68 -7.41 -7.81 -11.78
C THR A 68 -7.37 -8.98 -10.80
N TYR A 69 -6.61 -8.90 -9.69
CA TYR A 69 -6.59 -9.93 -8.64
C TYR A 69 -6.12 -9.35 -7.30
N THR A 70 -6.84 -9.64 -6.20
CA THR A 70 -6.35 -9.38 -4.84
C THR A 70 -6.60 -10.60 -3.96
N ASN A 71 -5.60 -11.49 -3.87
CA ASN A 71 -5.52 -12.41 -2.74
C ASN A 71 -4.89 -11.65 -1.59
N PHE A 72 -5.69 -11.29 -0.58
CA PHE A 72 -5.16 -10.68 0.62
C PHE A 72 -4.52 -11.78 1.48
N TYR A 73 -3.30 -11.53 1.95
CA TYR A 73 -2.75 -12.31 3.05
C TYR A 73 -3.61 -12.03 4.29
N ARG A 74 -4.47 -12.97 4.63
CA ARG A 74 -5.25 -12.95 5.86
C ARG A 74 -4.61 -13.93 6.82
N CYS A 75 -4.18 -13.47 7.98
CA CYS A 75 -3.87 -14.36 9.08
C CYS A 75 -5.17 -15.06 9.50
N THR A 76 -5.27 -16.36 9.22
CA THR A 76 -6.30 -17.23 9.79
C THR A 76 -5.87 -17.56 11.20
N SER A 77 -6.31 -16.76 12.17
CA SER A 77 -6.10 -17.07 13.59
C SER A 77 -6.95 -18.29 13.97
N SER A 78 -6.32 -19.46 14.10
CA SER A 78 -6.95 -20.67 14.65
C SER A 78 -6.25 -21.18 15.92
N TYR A 79 -5.52 -20.33 16.64
CA TYR A 79 -4.91 -20.72 17.92
C TYR A 79 -5.24 -19.75 19.06
N PRO A 80 -5.49 -20.29 20.27
CA PRO A 80 -5.79 -19.48 21.45
C PRO A 80 -4.58 -18.60 21.79
N ARG A 81 -4.92 -17.39 22.22
CA ARG A 81 -4.06 -16.22 22.32
C ARG A 81 -3.22 -16.29 23.61
N ASP A 82 -2.32 -17.27 23.73
CA ASP A 82 -1.39 -17.33 24.85
C ASP A 82 0.06 -17.52 24.37
N SER A 83 0.91 -16.57 24.76
CA SER A 83 2.36 -16.43 24.51
C SER A 83 2.78 -15.73 23.19
N CYS A 84 2.91 -14.40 23.28
CA CYS A 84 4.10 -13.75 22.75
C CYS A 84 4.96 -13.35 23.95
N CYS A 85 6.22 -13.79 23.97
CA CYS A 85 7.26 -13.28 24.87
C CYS A 85 7.60 -11.82 24.54
#